data_AF-A0A086MIG4-F1
#
_entry.id   AF-A0A086MIG4-F1
#
_cell.length_a   1.000
_cell.length_b   1.000
_cell.length_c   1.000
_cell.angle_alpha   90.00
_cell.angle_beta   90.00
_cell.angle_gamma   90.00
#
_symmetry.space_group_name_H-M   'P 1'
#
loop_
_entity.id
_entity.type
_entity.pdbx_description
1 polymer ?
#
loop_
_entity_poly.entity_id
_entity_poly.type
_entity_poly.pdbx_seq_one_letter_code
_entity_poly.pdbx_strand_id
1 'polypeptide(L)'
;MSAPRACTRTRKRAPRPRLPLFTGELVTAAELPDPKEIALQCALADFLTDWCRIDWEWTHFPAGELRAKRTAEKLQRMGTKPGWPDLILVSPEGVFHGLELKRRGKTLNENQEAFHARARARGWKIAVADTFDDARANLQGWGCLRIKFAEVRA
;
A
#
# COMPACT_ATOMS: atom_id res chain seq x y z
N MET A 1 1.74 -37.73 -15.62
CA MET A 1 1.36 -36.54 -14.83
C MET A 1 2.25 -35.40 -15.30
N SER A 2 1.68 -34.42 -16.02
CA SER A 2 2.44 -33.36 -16.70
C SER A 2 2.49 -32.12 -15.81
N ALA A 3 3.70 -31.58 -15.56
CA ALA A 3 3.91 -30.39 -14.74
C ALA A 3 3.36 -29.13 -15.42
N PRO A 4 2.85 -28.13 -14.66
CA PRO A 4 2.37 -26.89 -15.25
C PRO A 4 3.56 -26.03 -15.72
N ARG A 5 3.44 -25.51 -16.95
CA ARG A 5 4.40 -24.58 -17.56
C ARG A 5 4.32 -23.22 -16.83
N ALA A 6 5.42 -22.78 -16.25
CA ALA A 6 5.56 -21.44 -15.70
C ALA A 6 5.48 -20.40 -16.82
N CYS A 7 4.42 -19.60 -16.83
CA CYS A 7 4.30 -18.41 -17.68
C CYS A 7 5.14 -17.29 -17.05
N THR A 8 6.40 -17.18 -17.47
CA THR A 8 7.30 -16.09 -17.05
C THR A 8 6.95 -14.80 -17.78
N ARG A 9 5.92 -14.08 -17.30
CA ARG A 9 5.72 -12.67 -17.70
C ARG A 9 6.84 -11.84 -17.07
N THR A 10 7.91 -11.61 -17.82
CA THR A 10 8.91 -10.59 -17.50
C THR A 10 8.22 -9.23 -17.49
N ARG A 11 8.04 -8.64 -16.30
CA ARG A 11 7.65 -7.23 -16.20
C ARG A 11 8.81 -6.41 -16.76
N LYS A 12 8.62 -5.77 -17.92
CA LYS A 12 9.56 -4.76 -18.41
C LYS A 12 9.58 -3.62 -17.39
N ARG A 13 10.68 -3.46 -16.64
CA ARG A 13 10.93 -2.24 -15.84
C ARG A 13 10.98 -1.06 -16.81
N ALA A 14 10.19 -0.02 -16.54
CA ALA A 14 10.30 1.23 -17.28
C ALA A 14 11.73 1.81 -17.10
N PRO A 15 12.32 2.45 -18.13
CA PRO A 15 13.61 3.10 -17.99
C PRO A 15 13.54 4.16 -16.89
N ARG A 16 14.52 4.17 -15.99
CA ARG A 16 14.63 5.21 -14.96
C ARG A 16 14.77 6.57 -15.68
N PRO A 17 13.92 7.56 -15.40
CA PRO A 17 14.10 8.89 -15.97
C PRO A 17 15.46 9.45 -15.51
N ARG A 18 16.28 9.92 -16.46
CA ARG A 18 17.44 10.74 -16.12
C ARG A 18 16.88 12.04 -15.53
N LEU A 19 17.04 12.23 -14.22
CA LEU A 19 16.68 13.46 -13.55
C LEU A 19 17.44 14.62 -14.20
N PRO A 20 16.76 15.67 -14.71
CA PRO A 20 17.45 16.87 -15.16
C PRO A 20 18.20 17.48 -13.96
N LEU A 21 19.46 17.88 -14.19
CA LEU A 21 20.22 18.68 -13.25
C LEU A 21 19.45 19.99 -13.05
N PHE A 22 19.02 20.21 -11.80
CA PHE A 22 18.16 21.29 -11.36
C PHE A 22 18.73 22.66 -11.78
N THR A 23 18.06 23.33 -12.71
CA THR A 23 18.18 24.78 -12.96
C THR A 23 16.90 25.43 -12.44
N GLY A 24 16.84 25.72 -11.14
CA GLY A 24 15.66 26.33 -10.55
C GLY A 24 15.95 26.77 -9.12
N GLU A 25 15.45 27.95 -8.76
CA GLU A 25 15.60 28.61 -7.47
C GLU A 25 15.33 27.66 -6.29
N LEU A 26 16.08 27.87 -5.21
CA LEU A 26 15.91 27.13 -3.95
C LEU A 26 14.54 27.46 -3.35
N VAL A 27 13.54 26.64 -3.67
CA VAL A 27 12.25 26.65 -2.96
C VAL A 27 12.53 26.18 -1.53
N THR A 28 12.16 26.98 -0.54
CA THR A 28 12.34 26.60 0.86
C THR A 28 11.56 25.32 1.15
N ALA A 29 12.09 24.42 1.98
CA ALA A 29 11.46 23.13 2.31
C ALA A 29 10.04 23.27 2.90
N ALA A 30 9.64 24.48 3.31
CA ALA A 30 8.33 24.79 3.86
C ALA A 30 7.21 24.94 2.82
N GLU A 31 7.52 25.11 1.53
CA GLU A 31 6.53 25.40 0.47
C GLU A 31 6.16 24.21 -0.42
N LEU A 32 6.81 23.05 -0.23
CA LEU A 32 6.45 21.88 -1.03
C LEU A 32 5.12 21.31 -0.51
N PRO A 33 4.09 21.18 -1.38
CA PRO A 33 2.85 20.56 -0.97
C PRO A 33 3.15 19.13 -0.51
N ASP A 34 2.57 18.73 0.64
CA ASP A 34 2.76 17.37 1.16
C ASP A 34 2.64 16.35 0.02
N PRO A 35 3.55 15.36 -0.05
CA PRO A 35 3.52 14.35 -1.08
C PRO A 35 2.11 13.79 -1.23
N LYS A 36 1.64 13.75 -2.47
CA LYS A 36 0.33 13.17 -2.78
C LYS A 36 0.31 11.73 -2.27
N GLU A 37 -0.83 11.26 -1.79
CA GLU A 37 -1.04 9.89 -1.30
C GLU A 37 -0.47 8.83 -2.26
N ILE A 38 -0.59 9.05 -3.57
CA ILE A 38 -0.01 8.20 -4.62
C ILE A 38 1.52 8.05 -4.52
N ALA A 39 2.25 9.09 -4.12
CA ALA A 39 3.71 9.03 -3.98
C ALA A 39 4.09 8.13 -2.79
N LEU A 40 3.35 8.22 -1.69
CA LEU A 40 3.51 7.34 -0.53
C LEU A 40 3.16 5.89 -0.90
N GLN A 41 2.05 5.67 -1.59
CA GLN A 41 1.64 4.35 -2.08
C GLN A 41 2.71 3.71 -2.98
N CYS A 42 3.22 4.45 -3.98
CA CYS A 42 4.28 3.95 -4.86
C CYS A 42 5.56 3.63 -4.09
N ALA A 43 6.02 4.52 -3.21
CA ALA A 43 7.24 4.31 -2.43
C ALA A 43 7.12 3.06 -1.53
N LEU A 44 5.95 2.85 -0.92
CA LEU A 44 5.72 1.68 -0.08
C LEU A 44 5.59 0.38 -0.89
N ALA A 45 4.99 0.43 -2.09
CA ALA A 45 4.92 -0.72 -2.99
C ALA A 45 6.31 -1.14 -3.50
N ASP A 46 7.18 -0.18 -3.84
CA ASP A 46 8.58 -0.46 -4.19
C ASP A 46 9.32 -1.08 -3.01
N PHE A 47 9.13 -0.53 -1.80
CA PHE A 47 9.72 -1.07 -0.58
C PHE A 47 9.27 -2.51 -0.28
N LEU A 48 7.97 -2.82 -0.38
CA LEU A 48 7.46 -4.18 -0.21
C LEU A 48 7.99 -5.13 -1.29
N THR A 49 8.15 -4.67 -2.53
CA THR A 49 8.71 -5.47 -3.60
C THR A 49 10.14 -5.93 -3.28
N ASP A 50 10.94 -5.05 -2.67
CA ASP A 50 12.34 -5.34 -2.37
C ASP A 50 12.53 -6.08 -1.03
N TRP A 51 11.68 -5.81 -0.02
CA TRP A 51 11.93 -6.21 1.37
C TRP A 51 10.88 -7.10 2.03
N CYS A 52 9.73 -7.31 1.40
CA CYS A 52 8.72 -8.24 1.92
C CYS A 52 9.31 -9.66 1.99
N ARG A 53 8.94 -10.41 3.04
CA ARG A 53 9.31 -11.82 3.13
C ARG A 53 8.64 -12.61 2.02
N ILE A 54 9.35 -13.63 1.56
CA ILE A 54 8.90 -14.45 0.43
C ILE A 54 7.70 -15.35 0.77
N ASP A 55 7.47 -15.60 2.06
CA ASP A 55 6.35 -16.40 2.57
C ASP A 55 5.11 -15.55 2.89
N TRP A 56 5.16 -14.24 2.62
CA TRP A 56 4.01 -13.34 2.69
C TRP A 56 3.48 -13.06 1.28
N GLU A 57 2.16 -12.99 1.16
CA GLU A 57 1.50 -12.53 -0.06
C GLU A 57 0.98 -11.11 0.14
N TRP A 58 1.12 -10.25 -0.87
CA TRP A 58 0.58 -8.90 -0.79
C TRP A 58 0.15 -8.35 -2.15
N THR A 59 -0.80 -7.41 -2.13
CA THR A 59 -1.24 -6.66 -3.30
C THR A 59 -1.78 -5.30 -2.92
N HIS A 60 -1.66 -4.33 -3.82
CA HIS A 60 -2.50 -3.14 -3.84
C HIS A 60 -3.92 -3.50 -4.28
N PHE A 61 -4.93 -2.90 -3.65
CA PHE A 61 -6.33 -3.02 -4.02
C PHE A 61 -6.87 -1.68 -4.53
N PRO A 62 -7.02 -1.51 -5.86
CA PRO A 62 -7.28 -0.20 -6.46
C PRO A 62 -8.74 0.27 -6.35
N ALA A 63 -9.54 -0.27 -5.42
CA ALA A 63 -10.98 -0.01 -5.37
C ALA A 63 -11.35 1.44 -4.99
N GLY A 64 -10.43 2.23 -4.42
CA GLY A 64 -10.61 3.66 -4.15
C GLY A 64 -10.29 4.60 -5.32
N GLU A 65 -9.65 4.12 -6.39
CA GLU A 65 -9.15 4.99 -7.47
C GLU A 65 -10.27 5.62 -8.32
N LEU A 66 -10.04 6.87 -8.76
CA LEU A 66 -10.98 7.60 -9.62
C LEU A 66 -11.23 6.84 -10.93
N ARG A 67 -12.52 6.65 -11.27
CA ARG A 67 -12.94 5.94 -12.49
C ARG A 67 -14.27 6.46 -13.01
N ALA A 68 -14.56 6.17 -14.27
CA ALA A 68 -15.86 6.47 -14.87
C ALA A 68 -16.99 5.75 -14.11
N LYS A 69 -18.13 6.43 -13.93
CA LYS A 69 -19.29 5.93 -13.17
C LYS A 69 -19.76 4.54 -13.62
N ARG A 70 -19.87 4.32 -14.94
CA ARG A 70 -20.25 3.01 -15.51
C ARG A 70 -19.30 1.88 -15.10
N THR A 71 -18.00 2.17 -15.04
CA THR A 71 -16.99 1.19 -14.59
C THR A 71 -17.14 0.90 -13.11
N ALA A 72 -17.40 1.93 -12.28
CA ALA A 72 -17.65 1.74 -10.85
C ALA A 72 -18.89 0.87 -10.59
N GLU A 73 -20.01 1.14 -11.26
CA GLU A 73 -21.25 0.35 -11.16
C GLU A 73 -21.03 -1.12 -11.58
N LYS A 74 -20.30 -1.34 -12.69
CA LYS A 74 -19.94 -2.68 -13.13
C LYS A 74 -19.11 -3.42 -12.06
N LEU A 75 -18.09 -2.78 -11.51
CA LEU A 75 -17.22 -3.38 -10.48
C LEU A 75 -17.98 -3.69 -9.18
N GLN A 76 -18.90 -2.81 -8.78
CA GLN A 76 -19.79 -3.06 -7.64
C GLN A 76 -20.69 -4.25 -7.89
N ARG A 77 -21.27 -4.38 -9.09
CA ARG A 77 -22.06 -5.57 -9.50
C ARG A 77 -21.23 -6.85 -9.53
N MET A 78 -19.94 -6.75 -9.84
CA MET A 78 -18.99 -7.88 -9.74
C MET A 78 -18.55 -8.20 -8.31
N GLY A 79 -19.02 -7.44 -7.32
CA GLY A 79 -18.77 -7.72 -5.90
C GLY A 79 -17.71 -6.84 -5.25
N THR A 80 -17.15 -5.84 -5.94
CA THR A 80 -16.25 -4.86 -5.31
C THR A 80 -16.98 -4.19 -4.15
N LYS A 81 -16.46 -4.36 -2.93
CA LYS A 81 -17.00 -3.72 -1.74
C LYS A 81 -16.18 -2.47 -1.39
N PRO A 82 -16.82 -1.38 -0.98
CA PRO A 82 -16.10 -0.21 -0.49
C PRO A 82 -15.46 -0.50 0.88
N GLY A 83 -14.43 0.27 1.22
CA GLY A 83 -13.82 0.27 2.56
C GLY A 83 -12.70 -0.75 2.79
N TRP A 84 -12.38 -1.60 1.82
CA TRP A 84 -11.15 -2.40 1.87
C TRP A 84 -9.92 -1.47 1.89
N PRO A 85 -8.85 -1.86 2.59
CA PRO A 85 -7.62 -1.08 2.68
C PRO A 85 -6.87 -1.04 1.35
N ASP A 86 -6.04 -0.02 1.17
CA ASP A 86 -5.15 0.12 0.00
C ASP A 86 -4.24 -1.10 -0.20
N LEU A 87 -3.57 -1.56 0.86
CA LEU A 87 -2.73 -2.75 0.82
C LEU A 87 -3.38 -3.91 1.56
N ILE A 88 -3.44 -5.04 0.87
CA ILE A 88 -3.87 -6.32 1.40
C ILE A 88 -2.65 -7.22 1.50
N LEU A 89 -2.39 -7.75 2.69
CA LEU A 89 -1.33 -8.71 2.95
C LEU A 89 -1.90 -9.95 3.66
N VAL A 90 -1.31 -11.10 3.39
CA VAL A 90 -1.64 -12.37 4.04
C VAL A 90 -0.36 -12.97 4.59
N SER A 91 -0.36 -13.26 5.90
CA SER A 91 0.79 -13.86 6.57
C SER A 91 0.94 -15.35 6.21
N PRO A 92 2.09 -15.99 6.50
CA PRO A 92 2.30 -17.42 6.30
C PRO A 92 1.25 -18.30 7.01
N GLU A 93 0.70 -17.81 8.11
CA GLU A 93 -0.36 -18.47 8.89
C GLU A 93 -1.77 -18.25 8.29
N GLY A 94 -1.87 -17.57 7.15
CA GLY A 94 -3.14 -17.25 6.50
C GLY A 94 -3.92 -16.09 7.13
N VAL A 95 -3.26 -15.27 7.96
CA VAL A 95 -3.92 -14.15 8.66
C VAL A 95 -3.93 -12.91 7.78
N PHE A 96 -5.11 -12.30 7.61
CA PHE A 96 -5.27 -11.05 6.89
C PHE A 96 -4.66 -9.87 7.65
N HIS A 97 -3.92 -9.04 6.90
CA HIS A 97 -3.37 -7.77 7.32
C HIS A 97 -3.77 -6.69 6.31
N GLY A 98 -4.32 -5.58 6.82
CA GLY A 98 -4.72 -4.43 6.01
C GLY A 98 -3.93 -3.18 6.37
N LEU A 99 -3.35 -2.53 5.38
CA LEU A 99 -2.71 -1.23 5.57
C LEU A 99 -3.39 -0.20 4.67
N GLU A 100 -4.09 0.74 5.31
CA GLU A 100 -4.69 1.90 4.65
C GLU A 100 -3.70 3.06 4.68
N LEU A 101 -3.49 3.71 3.54
CA LEU A 101 -2.65 4.90 3.46
C LEU A 101 -3.51 6.14 3.35
N LYS A 102 -3.11 7.20 4.05
CA LYS A 102 -3.76 8.51 3.94
C LYS A 102 -2.75 9.59 3.68
N ARG A 103 -3.16 10.62 2.96
CA ARG A 103 -2.48 11.91 3.08
C ARG A 103 -2.59 12.43 4.52
N ARG A 104 -1.52 13.05 5.03
CA ARG A 104 -1.52 13.73 6.34
C ARG A 104 -2.74 14.63 6.51
N GLY A 105 -3.40 14.51 7.66
CA GLY A 105 -4.62 15.25 7.99
C GLY A 105 -5.90 14.73 7.31
N LYS A 106 -5.86 13.62 6.55
CA LYS A 106 -7.05 12.93 6.06
C LYS A 106 -7.42 11.77 6.98
N THR A 107 -8.72 11.61 7.19
CA THR A 107 -9.30 10.57 8.02
C THR A 107 -9.94 9.48 7.16
N LEU A 108 -10.30 8.38 7.80
CA LEU A 108 -11.11 7.34 7.17
C LEU A 108 -12.50 7.89 6.79
N ASN A 109 -13.09 7.33 5.74
CA ASN A 109 -14.51 7.51 5.47
C ASN A 109 -15.36 6.44 6.18
N GLU A 110 -16.68 6.64 6.24
CA GLU A 110 -17.61 5.74 6.95
C GLU A 110 -17.50 4.26 6.53
N ASN A 111 -17.31 3.99 5.23
CA ASN A 111 -17.15 2.61 4.74
C ASN A 111 -15.84 1.98 5.21
N GLN A 112 -14.76 2.76 5.26
CA GLN A 112 -13.46 2.35 5.77
C GLN A 112 -13.53 2.11 7.28
N GLU A 113 -14.14 3.01 8.06
CA GLU A 113 -14.35 2.83 9.50
C GLU A 113 -15.13 1.55 9.80
N ALA A 114 -16.23 1.32 9.07
CA ALA A 114 -17.04 0.12 9.22
C ALA A 114 -16.25 -1.16 8.87
N PHE A 115 -15.40 -1.13 7.83
CA PHE A 115 -14.52 -2.25 7.50
C PHE A 115 -13.47 -2.48 8.58
N HIS A 116 -12.82 -1.43 9.09
CA HIS A 116 -11.80 -1.53 10.12
C HIS A 116 -12.36 -2.10 11.43
N ALA A 117 -13.56 -1.66 11.84
CA ALA A 117 -14.25 -2.24 12.99
C ALA A 117 -14.51 -3.74 12.80
N ARG A 118 -15.01 -4.12 11.62
CA ARG A 118 -15.24 -5.52 11.23
C ARG A 118 -13.97 -6.37 11.17
N ALA A 119 -12.85 -5.81 10.72
CA ALA A 119 -11.56 -6.49 10.66
C ALA A 119 -11.04 -6.75 12.07
N ARG A 120 -11.03 -5.71 12.93
CA ARG A 120 -10.61 -5.83 14.34
C ARG A 120 -11.44 -6.86 15.11
N ALA A 121 -12.77 -6.86 14.93
CA ALA A 121 -13.65 -7.84 15.56
C ALA A 121 -13.35 -9.30 15.15
N ARG A 122 -12.74 -9.52 13.98
CA ARG A 122 -12.31 -10.84 13.49
C ARG A 122 -10.87 -11.21 13.90
N GLY A 123 -10.20 -10.35 14.67
CA GLY A 123 -8.79 -10.53 15.02
C GLY A 123 -7.82 -10.25 13.87
N TRP A 124 -8.31 -9.70 12.76
CA TRP A 124 -7.45 -9.28 11.66
C TRP A 124 -6.64 -8.05 12.05
N LYS A 125 -5.42 -7.97 11.52
CA LYS A 125 -4.57 -6.80 11.74
C LYS A 125 -4.95 -5.73 10.72
N ILE A 126 -5.22 -4.53 11.21
CA ILE A 126 -5.51 -3.40 10.33
C ILE A 126 -4.98 -2.10 10.92
N ALA A 127 -4.27 -1.33 10.09
CA ALA A 127 -3.67 -0.05 10.47
C ALA A 127 -3.95 1.03 9.41
N VAL A 128 -3.83 2.27 9.85
CA VAL A 128 -3.83 3.46 8.99
C VAL A 128 -2.46 4.11 9.18
N ALA A 129 -1.81 4.52 8.11
CA ALA A 129 -0.58 5.28 8.15
C ALA A 129 -0.64 6.48 7.22
N ASP A 130 -0.08 7.61 7.64
CA ASP A 130 0.01 8.83 6.84
C ASP A 130 1.44 9.25 6.49
N THR A 131 2.42 8.47 6.97
CA THR A 131 3.84 8.61 6.65
C THR A 131 4.46 7.27 6.29
N PHE A 132 5.60 7.31 5.58
CA PHE A 132 6.33 6.10 5.21
C PHE A 132 6.88 5.36 6.43
N ASP A 133 7.42 6.10 7.41
CA ASP A 133 8.00 5.50 8.62
C ASP A 133 6.94 4.79 9.47
N ASP A 134 5.75 5.37 9.62
CA ASP A 134 4.64 4.74 10.33
C ASP A 134 4.14 3.48 9.59
N ALA A 135 3.97 3.57 8.27
CA ALA A 135 3.61 2.42 7.43
C ALA A 135 4.64 1.28 7.57
N ARG A 136 5.94 1.61 7.51
CA ARG A 136 7.03 0.66 7.71
C ARG A 136 7.01 0.06 9.12
N ALA A 137 6.77 0.86 10.15
CA ALA A 137 6.70 0.40 11.53
C ALA A 137 5.59 -0.64 11.72
N ASN A 138 4.41 -0.40 11.14
CA ASN A 138 3.30 -1.37 11.12
C ASN A 138 3.71 -2.68 10.42
N LEU A 139 4.29 -2.60 9.22
CA LEU A 139 4.76 -3.79 8.47
C LEU A 139 5.83 -4.58 9.24
N GLN A 140 6.75 -3.88 9.91
CA GLN A 140 7.76 -4.49 10.78
C GLN A 140 7.12 -5.18 11.98
N GLY A 141 6.18 -4.51 12.65
CA GLY A 141 5.45 -5.05 13.79
C GLY A 141 4.64 -6.31 13.47
N TRP A 142 4.17 -6.44 12.23
CA TRP A 142 3.50 -7.65 11.73
C TRP A 142 4.48 -8.77 11.36
N GLY A 143 5.78 -8.48 11.28
CA GLY A 143 6.79 -9.45 10.86
C GLY A 143 6.78 -9.72 9.35
N CYS A 144 6.27 -8.78 8.55
CA CYS A 144 6.18 -8.86 7.09
C CYS A 144 7.53 -8.64 6.38
N LEU A 145 8.51 -8.03 7.06
CA LEU A 145 9.77 -7.61 6.45
C LEU A 145 10.90 -8.62 6.71
N ARG A 146 11.79 -8.79 5.73
CA ARG A 146 12.99 -9.65 5.82
C ARG A 146 14.09 -9.06 6.70
N ILE A 147 14.03 -7.75 6.90
CA ILE A 147 15.01 -6.98 7.66
C ILE A 147 14.33 -6.34 8.87
N LYS A 148 15.11 -6.15 9.94
CA LYS A 148 14.69 -5.39 11.11
C LYS A 148 15.34 -4.02 11.05
N PHE A 149 14.53 -2.97 11.11
CA PHE A 149 14.99 -1.62 11.31
C PHE A 149 15.04 -1.33 12.80
N ALA A 150 16.14 -0.73 13.26
CA ALA A 150 16.21 -0.19 14.61
C ALA A 150 15.22 0.99 14.73
N GLU A 151 14.55 1.10 15.88
CA GLU A 151 13.75 2.29 16.17
C GLU A 151 14.70 3.49 16.30
N VAL A 152 14.40 4.56 15.55
CA VAL A 152 15.10 5.83 15.72
C VAL A 152 14.60 6.42 17.03
N ARG A 153 15.42 6.38 18.08
CA ARG A 153 15.15 7.09 19.32
C ARG A 153 15.17 8.59 19.00
N ALA A 154 14.03 9.25 19.24
CA ALA A 154 13.91 10.71 19.18
C ALA A 154 14.71 11.36 20.32
#